data_AF-A0A967S8U5-F1
#
_entry.id   AF-A0A967S8U5-F1
#
_cell.length_a   1.000
_cell.length_b   1.000
_cell.length_c   1.000
_cell.angle_alpha   90.00
_cell.angle_beta   90.00
_cell.angle_gamma   90.00
#
_symmetry.space_group_name_H-M   'P 1'
#
loop_
_entity.id
_entity.type
_entity.pdbx_description
1 polymer ?
#
loop_
_entity_poly.entity_id
_entity_poly.type
_entity_poly.pdbx_seq_one_letter_code
_entity_poly.pdbx_strand_id
1 'polypeptide(L)' 'MRIRTLLFATYREMAGAEELDLELPDGATAADLVGRLRDHPGLAALPAEPALAVNQVYAPLTTDLADGDEVALLPPVAGG' A
#
# COMPACT_ATOMS: atom_id res chain seq x y z
N MET A 1 -2.12 15.18 -0.95
CA MET A 1 -1.87 14.54 0.36
C MET A 1 -0.67 13.59 0.36
N ARG A 2 0.00 13.41 1.51
CA ARG A 2 1.11 12.45 1.74
C ARG A 2 0.60 11.25 2.52
N ILE A 3 0.87 10.05 2.00
CA ILE A 3 0.49 8.76 2.59
C ILE A 3 1.74 7.98 2.96
N ARG A 4 1.80 7.49 4.21
CA ARG A 4 2.87 6.61 4.67
C ARG A 4 2.48 5.16 4.38
N THR A 5 3.20 4.50 3.48
CA THR A 5 2.93 3.11 3.12
C THR A 5 3.90 2.18 3.81
N LEU A 6 3.40 1.24 4.64
CA LEU A 6 4.21 0.21 5.29
C LEU A 6 4.22 -1.08 4.45
N LEU A 7 5.40 -1.67 4.31
CA LEU A 7 5.61 -2.89 3.52
C LEU A 7 6.12 -4.02 4.42
N PHE A 8 5.57 -5.22 4.21
CA PHE A 8 5.89 -6.40 5.03
C PHE A 8 6.38 -7.57 4.17
N ALA A 9 7.18 -8.45 4.80
CA ALA A 9 7.71 -9.69 4.23
C ALA A 9 8.13 -9.53 2.76
N THR A 10 7.53 -10.28 1.84
CA THR A 10 7.88 -10.27 0.41
C THR A 10 7.74 -8.89 -0.21
N TYR A 11 6.77 -8.06 0.19
CA TYR A 11 6.63 -6.71 -0.38
C TYR A 11 7.77 -5.78 0.05
N ARG A 12 8.26 -5.92 1.29
CA ARG A 12 9.47 -5.22 1.76
C ARG A 12 10.71 -5.66 1.00
N GLU A 13 10.86 -6.96 0.75
CA GLU A 13 11.98 -7.50 -0.05
C GLU A 13 11.93 -7.02 -1.50
N MET A 14 10.74 -7.00 -2.10
CA MET A 14 10.50 -6.51 -3.46
C MET A 14 10.81 -5.03 -3.61
N ALA A 15 10.40 -4.20 -2.64
CA ALA A 15 10.65 -2.76 -2.68
C ALA A 15 12.07 -2.39 -2.23
N GLY A 16 12.76 -3.26 -1.48
CA GLY A 16 14.03 -2.94 -0.83
C GLY A 16 13.90 -1.90 0.29
N ALA A 17 12.69 -1.66 0.78
CA ALA A 17 12.37 -0.65 1.80
C ALA A 17 11.23 -1.14 2.69
N GLU A 18 11.25 -0.78 3.97
CA GLU A 18 10.18 -1.11 4.93
C GLU A 18 8.99 -0.15 4.85
N GLU A 19 9.21 1.07 4.34
CA GLU A 19 8.18 2.06 4.14
C GLU A 19 8.45 2.92 2.89
N LEU A 20 7.38 3.48 2.33
CA LEU A 20 7.41 4.44 1.23
C LEU A 20 6.44 5.58 1.53
N ASP A 21 6.91 6.82 1.38
CA ASP A 21 6.05 8.00 1.37
C ASP A 21 5.60 8.32 -0.04
N LEU A 22 4.29 8.37 -0.26
CA LEU A 22 3.71 8.65 -1.57
C LEU A 22 2.83 9.89 -1.53
N GLU A 23 2.97 10.74 -2.54
CA GLU A 23 2.08 11.86 -2.79
C GLU A 23 0.93 11.41 -3.70
N LEU A 24 -0.29 11.68 -3.25
CA LEU A 24 -1.52 11.43 -4.00
C LEU A 24 -2.37 12.71 -4.10
N PRO A 25 -3.21 12.84 -5.13
CA PRO A 25 -4.24 13.86 -5.18
C PRO A 25 -5.19 13.76 -3.98
N ASP A 26 -5.78 14.88 -3.57
CA ASP A 26 -6.76 14.87 -2.49
C ASP A 26 -8.03 14.10 -2.93
N GLY A 27 -8.58 13.29 -2.01
CA GLY A 27 -9.71 12.40 -2.30
C GLY A 27 -9.33 11.13 -3.08
N ALA A 28 -8.04 10.80 -3.17
CA ALA A 28 -7.62 9.51 -3.73
C ALA A 28 -8.01 8.34 -2.82
N THR A 29 -8.15 7.17 -3.43
CA THR A 29 -8.51 5.92 -2.77
C THR A 29 -7.30 5.04 -2.53
N ALA A 30 -7.47 3.97 -1.75
CA ALA A 30 -6.47 2.92 -1.60
C ALA A 30 -6.14 2.23 -2.94
N ALA A 31 -7.07 2.18 -3.90
CA ALA A 31 -6.81 1.69 -5.27
C ALA A 31 -5.79 2.58 -6.01
N ASP A 32 -5.93 3.90 -5.88
CA ASP A 32 -5.02 4.87 -6.49
C ASP A 32 -3.61 4.76 -5.89
N LEU A 33 -3.53 4.56 -4.57
CA LEU A 33 -2.27 4.27 -3.89
C LEU A 33 -1.59 3.01 -4.45
N VAL A 34 -2.35 1.91 -4.59
CA VAL A 34 -1.82 0.66 -5.17
C VAL A 34 -1.36 0.87 -6.61
N GLY A 35 -2.11 1.65 -7.40
CA GLY A 35 -1.70 2.08 -8.73
C GLY A 35 -0.34 2.79 -8.70
N ARG A 36 -0.17 3.75 -7.79
CA ARG A 36 1.08 4.50 -7.61
C ARG A 36 2.24 3.63 -7.16
N LEU A 37 1.99 2.66 -6.27
CA LEU A 37 3.01 1.71 -5.81
C LEU A 37 3.55 0.85 -6.95
N ARG A 38 2.74 0.51 -7.95
CA ARG A 38 3.19 -0.28 -9.11
C ARG A 38 4.20 0.46 -9.99
N ASP A 39 4.31 1.78 -9.89
CA ASP A 39 5.35 2.56 -10.57
C ASP A 39 6.73 2.37 -9.91
N HIS A 40 6.78 1.89 -8.67
CA HIS A 40 8.04 1.66 -7.97
C HIS A 40 8.72 0.37 -8.48
N PRO A 41 10.05 0.40 -8.74
CA PRO A 41 10.79 -0.80 -9.09
C PRO A 41 10.55 -1.93 -8.08
N GLY A 42 10.21 -3.12 -8.57
CA GLY A 42 9.93 -4.29 -7.72
C GLY A 42 8.48 -4.42 -7.26
N LEU A 43 7.69 -3.35 -7.19
CA LEU A 43 6.27 -3.40 -6.79
C LEU A 43 5.28 -3.47 -7.96
N ALA A 44 5.76 -3.40 -9.21
CA ALA A 44 4.93 -3.61 -10.41
C ALA A 44 4.20 -4.98 -10.42
N ALA A 45 4.74 -5.97 -9.71
CA ALA A 45 4.19 -7.33 -9.59
C ALA A 45 3.22 -7.52 -8.41
N LEU A 46 2.80 -6.43 -7.73
CA LEU A 46 1.75 -6.52 -6.73
C LEU A 46 0.48 -7.16 -7.31
N PRO A 47 -0.25 -7.98 -6.53
CA PRO A 47 -1.54 -8.54 -6.95
C PRO A 47 -2.49 -7.45 -7.45
N ALA A 48 -3.47 -7.83 -8.28
CA ALA A 48 -4.51 -6.91 -8.73
C ALA A 48 -5.22 -6.26 -7.53
N GLU A 49 -5.53 -7.07 -6.52
CA GLU A 49 -6.20 -6.68 -5.29
C GLU A 49 -5.39 -7.14 -4.06
N PRO A 50 -4.36 -6.39 -3.65
CA PRO A 50 -3.60 -6.73 -2.46
C PRO A 50 -4.42 -6.44 -1.20
N ALA A 51 -4.26 -7.29 -0.18
CA ALA A 51 -4.81 -6.99 1.14
C ALA A 51 -4.09 -5.80 1.76
N LEU A 52 -4.84 -4.90 2.38
CA LEU A 52 -4.30 -3.70 3.01
C LEU A 52 -5.07 -3.30 4.26
N ALA A 53 -4.41 -2.50 5.10
CA ALA A 53 -5.02 -1.85 6.25
C ALA A 53 -4.74 -0.35 6.22
N VAL A 54 -5.77 0.47 6.46
CA VAL A 54 -5.65 1.92 6.65
C VAL A 54 -5.76 2.19 8.15
N ASN A 55 -4.76 2.85 8.73
CA ASN A 55 -4.69 3.15 10.16
C ASN A 55 -4.96 1.91 11.04
N GLN A 56 -4.28 0.81 10.74
CA GLN A 56 -4.36 -0.47 11.45
C GLN A 56 -5.70 -1.21 11.33
N VAL A 57 -6.59 -0.77 10.43
CA VAL A 57 -7.88 -1.42 10.16
C VAL A 57 -7.90 -1.92 8.72
N TYR A 58 -8.21 -3.21 8.53
CA TYR A 58 -8.39 -3.80 7.19
C TYR A 58 -9.41 -2.99 6.40
N ALA A 59 -9.05 -2.63 5.17
CA ALA A 59 -9.85 -1.74 4.34
C ALA A 59 -9.91 -2.24 2.89
N PRO A 60 -11.05 -2.06 2.21
CA PRO A 60 -11.15 -2.32 0.78
C PRO A 60 -10.38 -1.27 -0.04
N LEU A 61 -10.09 -1.59 -1.30
CA LEU A 61 -9.42 -0.66 -2.23
C LEU A 61 -10.23 0.61 -2.52
N THR A 62 -11.55 0.58 -2.28
CA THR A 62 -12.44 1.73 -2.45
C THR A 62 -12.42 2.71 -1.27
N THR A 63 -11.61 2.45 -0.24
CA THR A 63 -11.50 3.35 0.91
C THR A 63 -10.82 4.65 0.51
N ASP A 64 -11.48 5.77 0.80
CA ASP A 64 -10.92 7.11 0.68
C ASP A 64 -9.77 7.29 1.67
N LEU A 65 -8.67 7.89 1.21
CA LEU A 65 -7.51 8.21 2.04
C LEU A 65 -7.51 9.69 2.40
N ALA A 66 -6.93 9.98 3.57
CA ALA A 66 -6.69 11.33 4.07
C ALA A 66 -5.19 11.62 4.20
N ASP A 67 -4.84 12.90 4.25
CA ASP A 67 -3.46 13.33 4.48
C ASP A 67 -2.92 12.81 5.81
N GLY A 68 -1.74 12.21 5.76
CA GLY A 68 -1.08 11.60 6.92
C GLY A 68 -1.53 10.17 7.24
N ASP A 69 -2.44 9.58 6.47
CA ASP A 69 -2.85 8.19 6.69
C ASP A 69 -1.66 7.22 6.54
N GLU A 70 -1.68 6.19 7.39
CA GLU A 70 -0.80 5.05 7.31
C GLU A 70 -1.51 3.89 6.60
N VAL A 71 -0.90 3.37 5.54
CA VAL A 71 -1.44 2.22 4.78
C VAL A 71 -0.44 1.07 4.79
N ALA A 72 -0.82 -0.04 5.39
CA ALA A 72 -0.02 -1.26 5.38
C ALA A 72 -0.42 -2.17 4.21
N LEU A 73 0.53 -2.57 3.35
CA LEU A 73 0.32 -3.65 2.39
C LEU A 73 0.66 -5.00 3.02
N LEU A 74 -0.32 -5.88 3.00
CA LEU A 74 -0.27 -7.17 3.67
C LEU A 74 -0.10 -8.27 2.62
N PRO A 75 1.09 -8.90 2.54
CA PRO A 75 1.26 -10.05 1.65
C PRO A 75 0.35 -11.20 2.11
N PRO A 76 -0.09 -12.06 1.18
CA PRO A 76 -0.87 -13.23 1.55
C PRO A 76 -0.10 -14.03 2.61
N VAL A 77 -0.77 -14.30 3.74
CA VAL A 77 -0.17 -15.10 4.79
C VAL A 77 0.09 -16.50 4.24
N ALA A 78 1.36 -16.86 4.09
CA ALA A 78 1.75 -18.25 3.90
C ALA A 78 1.52 -18.97 5.24
N GLY A 79 0.26 -19.36 5.48
CA GLY A 79 -0.08 -20.21 6.62
C GLY A 79 0.66 -21.53 6.49
N GLY A 80 1.47 -21.86 7.49
CA GLY A 80 1.97 -23.21 7.74
C GLY A 80 0.91 -24.07 8.40
#